data_AF-A0A482VI20-F1
#
_entry.id   AF-A0A482VI20-F1
#
_cell.length_a   1.000
_cell.length_b   1.000
_cell.length_c   1.000
_cell.angle_alpha   90.00
_cell.angle_beta   90.00
_cell.angle_gamma   90.00
#
_symmetry.space_group_name_H-M   'P 1'
#
loop_
_entity.id
_entity.type
_entity.pdbx_description
1 polymer ?
#
loop_
_entity_poly.entity_id
_entity_poly.type
_entity_poly.pdbx_seq_one_letter_code
_entity_poly.pdbx_strand_id
1 'polypeptide(L)'
;MYSGIYNGTKKHQEDLEQVLQRSWEAGMEKIIITERLYSTVGCHPTRCLEFQENSSSYLTALQQVIQDDCKKVVAIGECGLDYDRIQFCPKETQKKYFELQLNLSKTFDLPLFLHCRNAASDLAEILSKFPNLRGVVHSFDGTIEEAKRFIDMNFLIGLNG
;
A
#
# COMPACT_ATOMS: atom_id res chain seq x y z
N MET A 1 23.12 6.38 -10.76
CA MET A 1 23.77 5.06 -10.81
C MET A 1 24.30 4.76 -12.20
N TYR A 2 23.48 4.50 -13.21
CA TYR A 2 23.95 4.18 -14.59
C TYR A 2 24.65 5.32 -15.34
N SER A 3 24.53 6.56 -14.87
CA SER A 3 25.33 7.71 -15.33
C SER A 3 26.70 7.83 -14.63
N GLY A 4 27.05 6.84 -13.80
CA GLY A 4 28.28 6.82 -13.00
C GLY A 4 28.33 7.85 -11.87
N ILE A 5 27.22 8.53 -11.56
CA ILE A 5 27.13 9.51 -10.47
C ILE A 5 26.53 8.86 -9.22
N TYR A 6 27.23 9.04 -8.10
CA TYR A 6 26.86 8.58 -6.76
C TYR A 6 27.10 9.72 -5.78
N ASN A 7 26.08 10.10 -5.01
CA ASN A 7 26.14 11.22 -4.05
C ASN A 7 26.72 12.51 -4.67
N GLY A 8 26.28 12.84 -5.89
CA GLY A 8 26.72 14.02 -6.63
C GLY A 8 28.13 13.96 -7.23
N THR A 9 28.89 12.87 -7.02
CA THR A 9 30.26 12.72 -7.53
C THR A 9 30.32 11.66 -8.63
N LYS A 10 31.06 11.92 -9.71
CA LYS A 10 31.29 10.94 -10.80
C LYS A 10 32.34 9.91 -10.36
N LYS A 11 31.97 8.63 -10.40
CA LYS A 11 32.80 7.48 -9.99
C LYS A 11 33.23 6.60 -11.16
N HIS A 12 32.42 6.56 -12.21
CA HIS A 12 32.73 5.87 -13.46
C HIS A 12 32.07 6.56 -14.66
N GLN A 13 32.40 6.10 -15.87
CA GLN A 13 31.72 6.51 -17.10
C GLN A 13 30.30 5.93 -17.14
N GLU A 14 29.44 6.54 -17.95
CA GLU A 14 28.05 6.07 -18.09
C GLU A 14 28.04 4.69 -18.75
N ASP A 15 27.32 3.75 -18.16
CA ASP A 15 27.42 2.33 -18.50
C ASP A 15 26.07 1.66 -18.72
N LEU A 16 24.99 2.45 -18.86
CA LEU A 16 23.65 1.94 -19.09
C LEU A 16 23.61 0.97 -20.29
N GLU A 17 24.28 1.29 -21.39
CA GLU A 17 24.33 0.40 -22.57
C GLU A 17 24.95 -0.97 -22.24
N GLN A 18 26.00 -0.99 -21.43
CA GLN A 18 26.65 -2.25 -21.02
C GLN A 18 25.75 -3.07 -20.07
N VAL A 19 24.97 -2.39 -19.22
CA VAL A 19 23.96 -3.03 -18.35
C VAL A 19 22.85 -3.65 -19.19
N LEU A 20 22.36 -2.93 -20.19
CA LEU A 20 21.33 -3.43 -21.10
C LEU A 20 21.84 -4.61 -21.93
N GLN A 21 23.08 -4.53 -22.43
CA GLN A 21 23.73 -5.63 -23.17
C GLN A 21 23.77 -6.93 -22.36
N ARG A 22 24.25 -6.88 -21.11
CA ARG A 22 24.26 -8.04 -20.22
C ARG A 22 22.86 -8.59 -19.96
N SER A 23 21.87 -7.70 -19.92
CA SER A 23 20.49 -8.08 -19.68
C SER A 23 19.89 -8.87 -20.84
N TRP A 24 20.15 -8.44 -22.08
CA TRP A 24 19.71 -9.17 -23.27
C TRP A 24 20.44 -10.51 -23.42
N GLU A 25 21.74 -10.56 -23.12
CA GLU A 25 22.53 -11.80 -23.10
C GLU A 25 22.00 -12.81 -22.07
N ALA A 26 21.42 -12.33 -20.97
CA ALA A 26 20.76 -13.16 -19.95
C ALA A 26 19.33 -13.60 -20.35
N GLY A 27 18.87 -13.28 -21.56
CA GLY A 27 17.55 -13.68 -22.07
C GLY A 27 16.41 -12.72 -21.69
N MET A 28 16.70 -11.50 -21.21
CA MET A 28 15.64 -10.51 -20.96
C MET A 28 15.12 -9.94 -22.29
N GLU A 29 13.82 -10.10 -22.55
CA GLU A 29 13.22 -9.68 -23.83
C GLU A 29 12.65 -8.26 -23.80
N LYS A 30 12.25 -7.76 -22.62
CA LYS A 30 11.61 -6.45 -22.45
C LYS A 30 12.04 -5.79 -21.15
N ILE A 31 12.22 -4.47 -21.20
CA ILE A 31 12.66 -3.64 -20.07
C ILE A 31 11.72 -2.45 -20.00
N ILE A 32 11.09 -2.25 -18.84
CA ILE A 32 10.21 -1.11 -18.57
C ILE A 32 10.96 -0.17 -17.63
N ILE A 33 11.16 1.08 -18.06
CA ILE A 33 11.89 2.10 -17.30
C ILE A 33 10.90 2.86 -16.41
N THR A 34 11.12 2.89 -15.10
CA THR A 34 10.27 3.61 -14.14
C THR A 34 10.82 5.01 -13.86
N GLU A 35 10.07 6.06 -14.23
CA GLU A 35 10.47 7.46 -14.02
C GLU A 35 9.81 8.13 -12.81
N ARG A 36 8.81 7.50 -12.19
CA ARG A 36 8.00 8.12 -11.12
C ARG A 36 7.82 7.16 -9.94
N LEU A 37 8.31 7.59 -8.78
CA LEU A 37 8.08 6.92 -7.50
C LEU A 37 6.88 7.57 -6.82
N TYR A 38 5.94 6.73 -6.41
CA TYR A 38 4.77 7.11 -5.65
C TYR A 38 4.79 6.39 -4.31
N SER A 39 4.07 6.94 -3.33
CA SER A 39 3.94 6.34 -2.00
C SER A 39 2.48 6.20 -1.62
N THR A 40 2.23 5.32 -0.66
CA THR A 40 0.99 5.27 0.10
C THR A 40 1.22 5.90 1.47
N VAL A 41 0.15 6.35 2.13
CA VAL A 41 0.20 6.83 3.52
C VAL A 41 -0.90 6.16 4.32
N GLY A 42 -0.52 5.50 5.41
CA GLY A 42 -1.42 4.75 6.26
C GLY A 42 -0.67 4.05 7.39
N CYS A 43 -1.42 3.32 8.20
CA CYS A 43 -0.93 2.55 9.31
C CYS A 43 -1.37 1.10 9.15
N HIS A 44 -0.37 0.22 9.06
CA HIS A 44 -0.51 -1.21 8.92
C HIS A 44 -1.23 -1.83 10.14
N PRO A 45 -2.04 -2.89 9.99
CA PRO A 45 -2.73 -3.54 11.12
C PRO A 45 -1.82 -3.89 12.30
N THR A 46 -0.59 -4.34 12.04
CA THR A 46 0.39 -4.67 13.10
C THR A 46 0.90 -3.46 13.90
N ARG A 47 0.73 -2.23 13.40
CA ARG A 47 1.19 -0.98 14.04
C ARG A 47 0.06 -0.13 14.61
N CYS A 48 -1.18 -0.63 14.56
CA CYS A 48 -2.34 0.11 15.03
C CYS A 48 -2.31 0.48 16.53
N LEU A 49 -1.43 -0.10 17.35
CA LEU A 49 -1.20 0.34 18.73
C LEU A 49 -0.66 1.78 18.83
N GLU A 50 -0.01 2.31 17.80
CA GLU A 50 0.48 3.70 17.79
C GLU A 50 -0.64 4.74 17.90
N PHE A 51 -1.85 4.39 17.46
CA PHE A 51 -3.01 5.25 17.68
C PHE A 51 -3.48 5.25 19.14
N GLN A 52 -3.10 4.27 19.98
CA GLN A 52 -3.56 4.24 21.37
C GLN A 52 -2.94 5.34 22.23
N GLU A 53 -1.73 5.79 21.91
CA GLU A 53 -1.10 6.90 22.63
C GLU A 53 -1.88 8.21 22.41
N ASN A 54 -2.17 8.56 21.15
CA ASN A 54 -2.99 9.71 20.81
C ASN A 54 -3.59 9.58 19.41
N SER A 55 -4.76 8.95 19.32
CA SER A 55 -5.42 8.65 18.05
C SER A 55 -5.68 9.89 17.17
N SER A 56 -6.11 10.99 17.77
CA SER A 56 -6.38 12.24 17.04
C SER A 56 -5.10 12.85 16.49
N SER A 57 -4.03 12.90 17.29
CA SER A 57 -2.72 13.43 16.84
C SER A 57 -2.14 12.59 15.70
N TYR A 58 -2.21 11.26 15.82
CA TYR A 58 -1.70 10.36 14.78
C TYR A 58 -2.47 10.52 13.47
N LEU A 59 -3.80 10.63 13.53
CA LEU A 59 -4.62 10.86 12.35
C LEU A 59 -4.31 12.21 11.69
N THR A 60 -4.14 13.27 12.49
CA THR A 60 -3.71 14.59 11.99
C THR A 60 -2.32 14.52 11.34
N ALA A 61 -1.38 13.76 11.90
CA ALA A 61 -0.07 13.58 11.32
C ALA A 61 -0.13 12.88 9.95
N LEU A 62 -0.97 11.84 9.80
CA LEU A 62 -1.20 11.20 8.50
C LEU A 62 -1.79 12.19 7.48
N GLN A 63 -2.77 13.00 7.90
CA GLN A 63 -3.35 14.05 7.05
C GLN A 63 -2.29 15.06 6.59
N GLN A 64 -1.41 15.49 7.48
CA GLN A 64 -0.34 16.43 7.16
C GLN A 64 0.62 15.85 6.12
N VAL A 65 1.04 14.58 6.28
CA VAL A 65 1.93 13.92 5.29
C VAL A 65 1.28 13.84 3.91
N ILE A 66 -0.03 13.54 3.84
CA ILE A 66 -0.77 13.51 2.57
C ILE A 66 -0.80 14.90 1.92
N GLN A 67 -0.99 15.95 2.72
CA GLN A 67 -1.04 17.33 2.23
C GLN A 67 0.33 17.84 1.77
N ASP A 68 1.39 17.52 2.50
CA ASP A 68 2.76 17.97 2.23
C ASP A 68 3.31 17.38 0.92
N ASP A 69 2.95 16.14 0.57
CA ASP A 69 3.41 15.47 -0.65
C ASP A 69 2.25 14.92 -1.51
N CYS A 70 1.20 15.74 -1.69
CA CYS A 70 -0.04 15.37 -2.37
C CYS A 70 0.14 14.92 -3.84
N LYS A 71 1.30 15.18 -4.46
CA LYS A 71 1.64 14.74 -5.82
C LYS A 71 2.26 13.33 -5.85
N LYS A 72 2.85 12.87 -4.75
CA LYS A 72 3.48 11.54 -4.66
C LYS A 72 2.64 10.55 -3.88
N VAL A 73 1.78 11.01 -2.96
CA VAL A 73 0.87 10.14 -2.22
C VAL A 73 -0.33 9.80 -3.09
N VAL A 74 -0.44 8.54 -3.51
CA VAL A 74 -1.45 8.09 -4.49
C VAL A 74 -2.49 7.15 -3.91
N ALA A 75 -2.33 6.69 -2.68
CA ALA A 75 -3.29 5.83 -2.00
C ALA A 75 -3.19 5.95 -0.47
N ILE A 76 -4.27 5.62 0.22
CA ILE A 76 -4.26 5.40 1.66
C ILE A 76 -3.91 3.95 1.94
N GLY A 77 -2.84 3.73 2.70
CA GLY A 77 -2.35 2.40 3.05
C GLY A 77 -0.83 2.37 3.27
N GLU A 78 -0.24 1.24 3.56
CA GLU A 78 -0.88 -0.06 3.75
C GLU A 78 -1.75 -0.08 5.02
N CYS A 79 -3.03 -0.41 4.90
CA CYS A 79 -3.97 -0.49 6.01
C CYS A 79 -4.96 -1.64 5.80
N GLY A 80 -5.55 -2.18 6.86
CA GLY A 80 -6.45 -3.34 6.75
C GLY A 80 -6.42 -4.20 8.00
N LEU A 81 -6.53 -5.52 7.83
CA LEU A 81 -6.62 -6.49 8.92
C LEU A 81 -5.64 -7.66 8.71
N ASP A 82 -4.91 -8.01 9.76
CA ASP A 82 -3.98 -9.13 9.81
C ASP A 82 -4.23 -9.97 11.08
N TYR A 83 -4.95 -11.09 10.90
CA TYR A 83 -5.31 -11.98 12.00
C TYR A 83 -4.21 -13.02 12.31
N ASP A 84 -3.14 -13.07 11.53
CA ASP A 84 -1.96 -13.91 11.80
C ASP A 84 -0.93 -13.20 12.68
N ARG A 85 -1.16 -11.91 12.95
CA ARG A 85 -0.23 -11.02 13.68
C ARG A 85 -0.88 -10.33 14.87
N ILE A 86 -1.88 -10.98 15.49
CA ILE A 86 -2.63 -10.44 16.63
C ILE A 86 -1.77 -10.16 17.87
N GLN A 87 -0.59 -10.79 17.98
CA GLN A 87 0.39 -10.52 19.04
C GLN A 87 0.97 -9.10 18.95
N PHE A 88 0.98 -8.49 17.76
CA PHE A 88 1.43 -7.10 17.57
C PHE A 88 0.30 -6.10 17.76
N CYS A 89 -0.93 -6.46 17.35
CA CYS A 89 -2.09 -5.63 17.58
C CYS A 89 -3.37 -6.50 17.65
N PRO A 90 -4.16 -6.42 18.73
CA PRO A 90 -5.40 -7.19 18.85
C PRO A 90 -6.42 -6.85 17.75
N LYS A 91 -7.27 -7.83 17.38
CA LYS A 91 -8.27 -7.70 16.31
C LYS A 91 -9.14 -6.45 16.43
N GLU A 92 -9.71 -6.22 17.61
CA GLU A 92 -10.59 -5.06 17.86
C GLU A 92 -9.87 -3.72 17.65
N THR A 93 -8.58 -3.65 18.01
CA THR A 93 -7.76 -2.46 17.80
C THR A 93 -7.47 -2.24 16.32
N GLN A 94 -7.19 -3.32 15.57
CA GLN A 94 -7.01 -3.24 14.11
C GLN A 94 -8.28 -2.73 13.43
N LYS A 95 -9.45 -3.31 13.75
CA LYS A 95 -10.76 -2.92 13.19
C LYS A 95 -11.06 -1.44 13.46
N LYS A 96 -10.92 -1.02 14.72
CA LYS A 96 -11.17 0.37 15.14
C LYS A 96 -10.34 1.37 14.34
N TYR A 97 -9.04 1.13 14.21
CA TYR A 97 -8.14 2.10 13.56
C TYR A 97 -8.07 1.94 12.04
N PHE A 98 -8.46 0.80 11.49
CA PHE A 98 -8.74 0.65 10.07
C PHE A 98 -9.93 1.54 9.65
N GLU A 99 -11.05 1.49 10.40
CA GLU A 99 -12.22 2.34 10.11
C GLU A 99 -11.90 3.85 10.10
N LEU A 100 -11.02 4.32 10.99
CA LEU A 100 -10.59 5.71 10.98
C LEU A 100 -9.84 6.10 9.70
N GLN A 101 -9.02 5.19 9.16
CA GLN A 101 -8.26 5.42 7.93
C GLN A 101 -9.15 5.44 6.68
N LEU A 102 -10.30 4.75 6.70
CA LEU A 102 -11.28 4.83 5.61
C LEU A 102 -11.84 6.24 5.41
N ASN A 103 -11.93 7.03 6.49
CA ASN A 103 -12.34 8.42 6.38
C ASN A 103 -11.29 9.26 5.64
N LEU A 104 -9.99 8.95 5.75
CA LEU A 104 -8.95 9.63 4.99
C LEU A 104 -9.12 9.40 3.48
N SER A 105 -9.43 8.17 3.07
CA SER A 105 -9.69 7.85 1.67
C SER A 105 -10.83 8.68 1.10
N LYS A 106 -11.92 8.87 1.88
CA LYS A 106 -13.02 9.76 1.50
C LYS A 106 -12.63 11.24 1.46
N THR A 107 -11.89 11.73 2.46
CA THR A 107 -11.50 13.14 2.56
C THR A 107 -10.59 13.57 1.42
N PHE A 108 -9.63 12.73 1.02
CA PHE A 108 -8.65 13.05 -0.02
C PHE A 108 -8.99 12.47 -1.40
N ASP A 109 -10.12 11.77 -1.52
CA ASP A 109 -10.52 11.03 -2.73
C ASP A 109 -9.38 10.12 -3.26
N LEU A 110 -8.71 9.41 -2.35
CA LEU A 110 -7.60 8.51 -2.68
C LEU A 110 -8.06 7.04 -2.62
N PRO A 111 -7.61 6.17 -3.54
CA PRO A 111 -7.86 4.74 -3.46
C PRO A 111 -7.19 4.13 -2.22
N LEU A 112 -7.66 2.95 -1.82
CA LEU A 112 -7.09 2.17 -0.71
C LEU A 112 -6.04 1.17 -1.21
N PHE A 113 -4.97 1.00 -0.45
CA PHE A 113 -4.00 -0.08 -0.59
C PHE A 113 -4.13 -1.00 0.63
N LEU A 114 -4.89 -2.10 0.45
CA LEU A 114 -5.49 -2.88 1.53
C LEU A 114 -4.73 -4.16 1.84
N HIS A 115 -4.38 -4.32 3.11
CA HIS A 115 -3.83 -5.55 3.67
C HIS A 115 -4.93 -6.49 4.16
N CYS A 116 -4.83 -7.77 3.81
CA CYS A 116 -5.74 -8.79 4.31
C CYS A 116 -5.02 -10.13 4.54
N ARG A 117 -4.98 -10.59 5.80
CA ARG A 117 -4.51 -11.93 6.18
C ARG A 117 -5.48 -12.58 7.16
N ASN A 118 -6.06 -13.72 6.75
CA ASN A 118 -7.05 -14.48 7.53
C ASN A 118 -8.21 -13.64 8.11
N ALA A 119 -8.56 -12.55 7.42
CA ALA A 119 -9.50 -11.54 7.91
C ALA A 119 -10.50 -11.05 6.82
N ALA A 120 -10.65 -11.80 5.72
CA ALA A 120 -11.41 -11.35 4.55
C ALA A 120 -12.88 -11.04 4.87
N SER A 121 -13.53 -11.85 5.71
CA SER A 121 -14.93 -11.64 6.09
C SER A 121 -15.14 -10.31 6.82
N ASP A 122 -14.32 -10.02 7.83
CA ASP A 122 -14.39 -8.79 8.62
C ASP A 122 -13.98 -7.57 7.78
N LEU A 123 -12.95 -7.73 6.95
CA LEU A 123 -12.51 -6.67 6.05
C LEU A 123 -13.65 -6.26 5.10
N ALA A 124 -14.30 -7.23 4.46
CA ALA A 124 -15.42 -6.98 3.58
C ALA A 124 -16.66 -6.43 4.32
N GLU A 125 -16.93 -6.88 5.55
CA GLU A 125 -18.01 -6.30 6.37
C GLU A 125 -17.75 -4.82 6.65
N ILE A 126 -16.53 -4.45 7.07
CA ILE A 126 -16.17 -3.06 7.34
C ILE A 126 -16.28 -2.23 6.07
N LEU A 127 -15.68 -2.67 4.96
CA LEU A 127 -15.72 -1.95 3.69
C LEU A 127 -17.16 -1.73 3.18
N SER A 128 -18.07 -2.68 3.40
CA SER A 128 -19.48 -2.55 2.99
C SER A 128 -20.22 -1.40 3.67
N LYS A 129 -19.76 -0.95 4.83
CA LYS A 129 -20.34 0.19 5.57
C LYS A 129 -19.98 1.54 4.92
N PHE A 130 -19.01 1.55 3.99
CA PHE A 130 -18.48 2.75 3.37
C PHE A 130 -18.70 2.69 1.84
N PRO A 131 -19.74 3.35 1.30
CA PRO A 131 -19.99 3.35 -0.13
C PRO A 131 -18.92 4.14 -0.89
N ASN A 132 -18.74 3.81 -2.18
CA ASN A 132 -17.85 4.49 -3.14
C ASN A 132 -16.35 4.41 -2.81
N LEU A 133 -15.93 3.44 -2.00
CA LEU A 133 -14.51 3.12 -1.88
C LEU A 133 -14.00 2.39 -3.11
N ARG A 134 -12.71 2.56 -3.41
CA ARG A 134 -11.98 1.86 -4.48
C ARG A 134 -10.58 1.54 -3.97
N GLY A 135 -9.95 0.50 -4.49
CA GLY A 135 -8.61 0.15 -4.07
C GLY A 135 -8.16 -1.22 -4.54
N VAL A 136 -7.03 -1.66 -3.99
CA VAL A 136 -6.44 -2.98 -4.26
C VAL A 136 -6.28 -3.72 -2.95
N VAL A 137 -6.77 -4.96 -2.87
CA VAL A 137 -6.37 -5.91 -1.83
C VAL A 137 -5.02 -6.50 -2.27
N HIS A 138 -3.93 -6.01 -1.69
CA HIS A 138 -2.59 -6.38 -2.14
C HIS A 138 -2.15 -7.72 -1.55
N SER A 139 -1.21 -8.38 -2.22
CA SER A 139 -0.62 -9.64 -1.75
C SER A 139 -1.66 -10.71 -1.43
N PHE A 140 -2.71 -10.82 -2.25
CA PHE A 140 -3.87 -11.65 -1.96
C PHE A 140 -3.52 -13.15 -1.98
N ASP A 141 -3.81 -13.84 -0.90
CA ASP A 141 -3.59 -15.28 -0.70
C ASP A 141 -4.86 -16.04 -0.24
N GLY A 142 -6.02 -15.38 -0.34
CA GLY A 142 -7.32 -15.93 0.06
C GLY A 142 -7.96 -16.84 -0.99
N THR A 143 -9.22 -17.21 -0.77
CA THR A 143 -9.97 -18.08 -1.69
C THR A 143 -10.55 -17.33 -2.90
N ILE A 144 -10.98 -18.08 -3.91
CA ILE A 144 -11.66 -17.50 -5.09
C ILE A 144 -12.96 -16.82 -4.69
N GLU A 145 -13.68 -17.34 -3.70
CA GLU A 145 -14.91 -16.77 -3.17
C GLU A 145 -14.65 -15.42 -2.49
N GLU A 146 -13.57 -15.32 -1.71
CA GLU A 146 -13.14 -14.07 -1.09
C GLU A 146 -12.73 -13.03 -2.15
N ALA A 147 -11.96 -13.46 -3.17
CA ALA A 147 -11.57 -12.58 -4.28
C ALA A 147 -12.79 -12.03 -5.03
N LYS A 148 -13.76 -12.89 -5.38
CA LYS A 148 -15.01 -12.49 -6.03
C LYS A 148 -15.77 -11.47 -5.20
N ARG A 149 -15.87 -11.70 -3.89
CA ARG A 149 -16.54 -10.77 -2.97
C ARG A 149 -15.91 -9.37 -3.01
N PHE A 150 -14.58 -9.27 -3.04
CA PHE A 150 -13.91 -7.96 -3.15
C PHE A 150 -14.10 -7.32 -4.54
N ILE A 151 -14.08 -8.11 -5.61
CA ILE A 151 -14.33 -7.63 -6.97
C ILE A 151 -15.75 -7.06 -7.12
N ASP A 152 -16.75 -7.76 -6.59
CA ASP A 152 -18.15 -7.30 -6.58
C ASP A 152 -18.33 -6.00 -5.79
N MET A 153 -17.44 -5.74 -4.82
CA MET A 153 -17.35 -4.50 -4.05
C MET A 153 -16.49 -3.41 -4.72
N ASN A 154 -16.11 -3.58 -6.00
CA ASN A 154 -15.30 -2.64 -6.78
C ASN A 154 -13.84 -2.50 -6.30
N PHE A 155 -13.27 -3.56 -5.74
CA PHE A 155 -11.84 -3.66 -5.42
C PHE A 155 -11.10 -4.54 -6.43
N LEU A 156 -9.83 -4.22 -6.66
CA LEU A 156 -8.93 -5.04 -7.46
C LEU A 156 -8.14 -6.01 -6.55
N ILE A 157 -7.68 -7.11 -7.13
CA ILE A 157 -6.88 -8.12 -6.43
C ILE A 157 -5.42 -8.00 -6.89
N GLY A 158 -4.52 -7.79 -5.95
CA GLY A 158 -3.08 -7.75 -6.19
C GLY A 158 -2.47 -9.13 -6.00
N LEU A 159 -1.91 -9.69 -7.07
CA LEU A 159 -1.23 -10.99 -7.06
C LEU A 159 0.29 -10.81 -7.06
N ASN A 160 1.00 -11.59 -6.27
CA ASN A 160 2.47 -11.70 -6.25
C ASN A 160 2.90 -13.17 -6.19
N GLY A 161 4.21 -13.42 -6.22
CA GLY A 161 4.81 -14.75 -6.30
C GLY A 161 5.15 -15.38 -4.96
#